data_AF-A0A935FLZ2-F1
#
_entry.id   AF-A0A935FLZ2-F1
#
_cell.length_a   1.000
_cell.length_b   1.000
_cell.length_c   1.000
_cell.angle_alpha   90.00
_cell.angle_beta   90.00
_cell.angle_gamma   90.00
#
_symmetry.space_group_name_H-M   'P 1'
#
loop_
_entity.id
_entity.type
_entity.pdbx_description
1 polymer ?
#
loop_
_entity_poly.entity_id
_entity_poly.type
_entity_poly.pdbx_seq_one_letter_code
_entity_poly.pdbx_strand_id
1 'polypeptide(L)'
;MSTPPVVPTIHLRGQTARLDRVFDLVRFVTNHQPLADCLDELPRRLAEVFAADICSIYVLEGEDLVMRANVGFPTDALGEVRLAIGQGITGVAVECMRPISVSLAASHASYRHFDSLDEERFPVFLALPILGPRGPLGALVLQRREQQAFDDTAIELAVALTAPIAAVLERASLVEALRAQHRSLPPGRRRVTLSGRTVVRGRAFGRAWALRRPAPDRAAAASASPATESVRLALDRAVLQARRALAAHHEGAKERGLDTALFGPLQSILEDARLRERTLAGCDSGHSLAHALVTAGSEAARAATRSGESYALERAHTINDLCEALAALVSDPALTEAPAGAVLVGDRITLYDLLVSGRHQPRALVLGDAVHDAPTTTLAQLIGAPTVTGVNNLFRWISDGEMVLVDADHGLVRVNPTRLDIAALRQQQRQAGGERDASQREPIPGVEGEGETIAARVEASR
;
A
#
# COMPACT_ATOMS: atom_id res chain seq x y z
N MET A 1 -9.11 -24.75 63.09
CA MET A 1 -9.08 -25.35 61.74
C MET A 1 -8.42 -24.34 60.83
N SER A 2 -7.22 -24.60 60.34
CA SER A 2 -6.47 -23.67 59.48
C SER A 2 -6.94 -23.85 58.04
N THR A 3 -7.49 -22.79 57.44
CA THR A 3 -7.95 -22.79 56.04
C THR A 3 -6.74 -23.03 55.13
N PRO A 4 -6.80 -23.97 54.16
CA PRO A 4 -5.68 -24.21 53.27
C PRO A 4 -5.35 -22.95 52.45
N PRO A 5 -4.07 -22.69 52.16
CA PRO A 5 -3.67 -21.53 51.37
C PRO A 5 -4.22 -21.66 49.95
N VAL A 6 -4.91 -20.63 49.47
CA VAL A 6 -5.38 -20.54 48.08
C VAL A 6 -4.16 -20.33 47.18
N VAL A 7 -3.82 -21.32 46.37
CA VAL A 7 -2.76 -21.21 45.36
C VAL A 7 -3.40 -20.71 44.06
N PRO A 8 -3.01 -19.53 43.54
CA PRO A 8 -3.54 -19.05 42.28
C PRO A 8 -3.06 -19.93 41.13
N THR A 9 -3.98 -20.37 40.28
CA THR A 9 -3.64 -21.01 39.01
C THR A 9 -3.41 -19.94 37.95
N ILE A 10 -2.19 -19.84 37.46
CA ILE A 10 -1.83 -18.94 36.35
C ILE A 10 -1.82 -19.78 35.08
N HIS A 11 -2.70 -19.44 34.13
CA HIS A 11 -2.78 -20.11 32.83
C HIS A 11 -1.71 -19.52 31.90
N LEU A 12 -0.53 -20.15 31.86
CA LEU A 12 0.59 -19.71 31.04
C LEU A 12 0.43 -20.18 29.58
N ARG A 13 1.06 -19.45 28.65
CA ARG A 13 1.07 -19.80 27.22
C ARG A 13 1.63 -21.21 27.01
N GLY A 14 0.95 -22.03 26.21
CA GLY A 14 1.29 -23.42 25.94
C GLY A 14 0.61 -24.45 26.85
N GLN A 15 -0.07 -24.03 27.92
CA GLN A 15 -0.79 -24.95 28.82
C GLN A 15 -2.21 -25.28 28.33
N THR A 16 -2.83 -24.40 27.55
CA THR A 16 -4.17 -24.63 26.99
C THR A 16 -4.26 -24.00 25.60
N ALA A 17 -4.01 -24.81 24.57
CA ALA A 17 -3.91 -24.35 23.18
C ALA A 17 -5.14 -23.54 22.71
N ARG A 18 -6.35 -23.88 23.17
CA ARG A 18 -7.57 -23.13 22.84
C ARG A 18 -7.59 -21.73 23.47
N LEU A 19 -7.13 -21.60 24.72
CA LEU A 19 -7.06 -20.32 25.42
C LEU A 19 -6.06 -19.39 24.74
N ASP A 20 -4.88 -19.91 24.36
CA ASP A 20 -3.88 -19.15 23.61
C ASP A 20 -4.43 -18.64 22.27
N ARG A 21 -5.13 -19.50 21.52
CA ARG A 21 -5.78 -19.11 20.25
C ARG A 21 -6.84 -18.02 20.44
N VAL A 22 -7.64 -18.08 21.51
CA VAL A 22 -8.61 -17.03 21.85
C VAL A 22 -7.91 -15.71 22.18
N PHE A 23 -6.85 -15.73 22.99
CA PHE A 23 -6.06 -14.53 23.27
C PHE A 23 -5.44 -13.94 22.01
N ASP A 24 -4.87 -14.77 21.15
CA ASP A 24 -4.26 -14.33 19.89
C ASP A 24 -5.31 -13.76 18.92
N LEU A 25 -6.52 -14.35 18.87
CA LEU A 25 -7.65 -13.83 18.09
C LEU A 25 -8.13 -12.47 18.61
N VAL A 26 -8.36 -12.33 19.92
CA VAL A 26 -8.80 -11.06 20.52
C VAL A 26 -7.77 -9.98 20.26
N ARG A 27 -6.48 -10.27 20.47
CA ARG A 27 -5.38 -9.32 20.19
C ARG A 27 -5.34 -8.91 18.72
N PHE A 28 -5.51 -9.88 17.81
CA PHE A 28 -5.56 -9.63 16.37
C PHE A 28 -6.67 -8.64 16.02
N VAL A 29 -7.89 -8.88 16.52
CA VAL A 29 -9.06 -8.04 16.26
C VAL A 29 -8.96 -6.63 16.87
N THR A 30 -8.23 -6.50 17.97
CA THR A 30 -7.98 -5.19 18.60
C THR A 30 -6.90 -4.37 17.91
N ASN A 31 -6.05 -4.98 17.07
CA ASN A 31 -5.04 -4.22 16.31
C ASN A 31 -5.68 -3.45 15.15
N HIS A 32 -5.17 -2.26 14.87
CA HIS A 32 -5.64 -1.42 13.76
C HIS A 32 -5.08 -1.92 12.43
N GLN A 33 -5.77 -2.89 11.82
CA GLN A 33 -5.45 -3.42 10.50
C GLN A 33 -6.59 -3.13 9.50
N PRO A 34 -6.29 -3.07 8.19
CA PRO A 34 -7.31 -2.98 7.14
C PRO A 34 -8.33 -4.12 7.21
N LEU A 35 -9.60 -3.83 6.87
CA LEU A 35 -10.69 -4.82 6.91
C LEU A 35 -10.37 -6.07 6.07
N ALA A 36 -9.79 -5.90 4.88
CA ALA A 36 -9.44 -7.00 4.00
C ALA A 36 -8.49 -7.97 4.72
N ASP A 37 -7.40 -7.46 5.28
CA ASP A 37 -6.44 -8.24 6.06
C ASP A 37 -7.09 -8.93 7.27
N CYS A 38 -8.06 -8.26 7.93
CA CYS A 38 -8.83 -8.88 9.00
C CYS A 38 -9.73 -10.02 8.49
N LEU A 39 -10.45 -9.81 7.40
CA LEU A 39 -11.36 -10.79 6.80
C LEU A 39 -10.59 -11.98 6.21
N ASP A 40 -9.40 -11.79 5.67
CA ASP A 40 -8.59 -12.89 5.15
C ASP A 40 -8.13 -13.85 6.26
N GLU A 41 -7.88 -13.32 7.45
CA GLU A 41 -7.22 -14.04 8.53
C GLU A 41 -8.18 -14.50 9.65
N LEU A 42 -9.29 -13.78 9.87
CA LEU A 42 -10.30 -14.11 10.88
C LEU A 42 -10.86 -15.53 10.75
N PRO A 43 -11.31 -15.98 9.55
CA PRO A 43 -11.87 -17.32 9.37
C PRO A 43 -10.89 -18.41 9.78
N ARG A 44 -9.62 -18.28 9.40
CA ARG A 44 -8.58 -19.25 9.74
C ARG A 44 -8.39 -19.36 11.25
N ARG A 45 -8.29 -18.23 11.95
CA ARG A 45 -8.13 -18.20 13.42
C ARG A 45 -9.35 -18.75 14.15
N LEU A 46 -10.55 -18.43 13.68
CA LEU A 46 -11.81 -18.96 14.24
C LEU A 46 -11.93 -20.46 14.02
N ALA A 47 -11.62 -20.95 12.81
CA ALA A 47 -11.58 -22.37 12.50
C ALA A 47 -10.64 -23.13 13.44
N GLU A 48 -9.46 -22.57 13.73
CA GLU A 48 -8.51 -23.14 14.69
C GLU A 48 -9.03 -23.14 16.14
N VAL A 49 -9.78 -22.11 16.57
CA VAL A 49 -10.36 -22.05 17.93
C VAL A 49 -11.45 -23.12 18.13
N PHE A 50 -12.22 -23.41 17.08
CA PHE A 50 -13.37 -24.30 17.13
C PHE A 50 -13.12 -25.71 16.58
N ALA A 51 -11.91 -25.96 16.05
CA ALA A 51 -11.60 -27.18 15.29
C ALA A 51 -12.66 -27.43 14.21
N ALA A 52 -12.98 -26.38 13.45
CA ALA A 52 -13.91 -26.43 12.33
C ALA A 52 -13.12 -26.55 11.03
N ASP A 53 -13.61 -27.36 10.09
CA ASP A 53 -13.03 -27.47 8.76
C ASP A 53 -13.34 -26.25 7.91
N ILE A 54 -14.54 -25.68 8.12
CA ILE A 54 -15.03 -24.49 7.44
C ILE A 54 -15.32 -23.40 8.47
N CYS A 55 -14.87 -22.19 8.17
CA CYS A 55 -15.36 -20.99 8.82
C CYS A 55 -15.67 -19.94 7.75
N SER A 56 -16.88 -19.42 7.72
CA SER A 56 -17.31 -18.40 6.75
C SER A 56 -17.94 -17.21 7.47
N ILE A 57 -17.63 -16.00 7.00
CA ILE A 57 -18.23 -14.76 7.48
C ILE A 57 -19.03 -14.16 6.34
N TYR A 58 -20.33 -14.01 6.61
CA TYR A 58 -21.27 -13.32 5.75
C TYR A 58 -21.47 -11.90 6.26
N VAL A 59 -21.40 -10.91 5.38
CA VAL A 59 -21.64 -9.51 5.70
C VAL A 59 -22.97 -9.09 5.08
N LEU A 60 -23.79 -8.38 5.85
CA LEU A 60 -25.07 -7.85 5.36
C LEU A 60 -24.81 -6.63 4.46
N GLU A 61 -25.18 -6.74 3.18
CA GLU A 61 -25.04 -5.71 2.18
C GLU A 61 -26.38 -5.43 1.50
N GLY A 62 -27.02 -4.31 1.88
CA GLY A 62 -28.40 -4.05 1.48
C GLY A 62 -29.34 -5.00 2.23
N GLU A 63 -30.02 -5.88 1.50
CA GLU A 63 -30.94 -6.88 2.05
C GLU A 63 -30.37 -8.32 2.01
N ASP A 64 -29.17 -8.49 1.45
CA ASP A 64 -28.54 -9.80 1.27
C ASP A 64 -27.35 -10.01 2.23
N LEU A 65 -27.19 -11.23 2.71
CA LEU A 65 -25.97 -11.72 3.35
C LEU A 65 -25.02 -12.25 2.26
N VAL A 66 -23.83 -11.67 2.20
CA VAL A 66 -22.81 -11.97 1.18
C VAL A 66 -21.60 -12.59 1.83
N MET A 67 -21.13 -13.74 1.34
CA MET A 67 -19.90 -14.36 1.86
C MET A 67 -18.70 -13.48 1.51
N ARG A 68 -18.03 -12.92 2.53
CA ARG A 68 -16.89 -12.01 2.35
C ARG A 68 -15.58 -12.55 2.89
N ALA A 69 -15.66 -13.57 3.72
CA ALA A 69 -14.48 -14.25 4.21
C ALA A 69 -14.77 -15.73 4.40
N ASN A 70 -13.79 -16.57 4.11
CA ASN A 70 -13.95 -18.00 4.21
C ASN A 70 -12.61 -18.72 4.31
N VAL A 71 -12.60 -19.82 5.07
CA VAL A 71 -11.57 -20.86 5.00
C VAL A 71 -12.26 -22.20 4.80
N GLY A 72 -11.67 -23.07 3.96
CA GLY A 72 -12.13 -24.44 3.72
C GLY A 72 -12.95 -24.63 2.44
N PHE A 73 -13.75 -23.65 2.03
CA PHE A 73 -14.33 -23.61 0.68
C PHE A 73 -13.43 -22.91 -0.36
N PRO A 74 -13.63 -23.18 -1.67
CA PRO A 74 -12.95 -22.48 -2.77
C PRO A 74 -13.05 -20.95 -2.68
N THR A 75 -12.01 -20.23 -3.15
CA THR A 75 -11.93 -18.77 -3.04
C THR A 75 -12.87 -18.02 -4.00
N ASP A 76 -13.32 -18.66 -5.07
CA ASP A 76 -14.33 -18.15 -6.01
C ASP A 76 -15.75 -18.08 -5.41
N ALA A 77 -15.97 -18.70 -4.25
CA ALA A 77 -17.19 -18.53 -3.45
C ALA A 77 -17.36 -17.11 -2.88
N LEU A 78 -16.25 -16.39 -2.70
CA LEU A 78 -16.24 -15.08 -2.06
C LEU A 78 -16.95 -14.04 -2.95
N GLY A 79 -18.07 -13.52 -2.47
CA GLY A 79 -18.88 -12.52 -3.14
C GLY A 79 -19.94 -13.03 -4.12
N GLU A 80 -19.79 -14.26 -4.59
CA GLU A 80 -20.79 -14.94 -5.43
C GLU A 80 -21.90 -15.57 -4.57
N VAL A 81 -21.55 -16.12 -3.41
CA VAL A 81 -22.54 -16.73 -2.50
C VAL A 81 -23.31 -15.63 -1.77
N ARG A 82 -24.60 -15.54 -2.11
CA ARG A 82 -25.56 -14.59 -1.56
C ARG A 82 -26.82 -15.31 -1.09
N LEU A 83 -27.36 -14.88 0.05
CA LEU A 83 -28.63 -15.35 0.56
C LEU A 83 -29.40 -14.20 1.22
N ALA A 84 -30.72 -14.21 1.09
CA ALA A 84 -31.56 -13.26 1.79
C ALA A 84 -31.64 -13.59 3.29
N ILE A 85 -32.04 -12.61 4.10
CA ILE A 85 -32.46 -12.88 5.49
C ILE A 85 -33.65 -13.87 5.47
N GLY A 86 -33.65 -14.84 6.39
CA GLY A 86 -34.64 -15.92 6.45
C GLY A 86 -34.42 -17.06 5.45
N GLN A 87 -33.42 -16.94 4.56
CA GLN A 87 -33.08 -17.98 3.59
C GLN A 87 -31.90 -18.82 4.06
N GLY A 88 -32.01 -20.16 3.99
CA GLY A 88 -30.93 -21.02 4.48
C GLY A 88 -30.90 -21.07 6.01
N ILE A 89 -30.16 -22.02 6.59
CA ILE A 89 -29.92 -22.05 8.05
C ILE A 89 -29.24 -20.73 8.50
N THR A 90 -28.31 -20.22 7.70
CA THR A 90 -27.61 -18.95 7.95
C THR A 90 -28.55 -17.75 7.99
N GLY A 91 -29.45 -17.61 7.00
CA GLY A 91 -30.38 -16.48 6.94
C GLY A 91 -31.43 -16.53 8.04
N VAL A 92 -31.90 -17.73 8.42
CA VAL A 92 -32.84 -17.91 9.55
C VAL A 92 -32.16 -17.56 10.88
N ALA A 93 -30.88 -17.89 11.07
CA ALA A 93 -30.14 -17.50 12.27
C ALA A 93 -30.04 -15.98 12.43
N VAL A 94 -29.87 -15.26 11.30
CA VAL A 94 -29.90 -13.79 11.27
C VAL A 94 -31.29 -13.23 11.52
N GLU A 95 -32.32 -13.80 10.89
CA GLU A 95 -33.72 -13.39 11.05
C GLU A 95 -34.19 -13.52 12.51
N CYS A 96 -33.89 -14.65 13.14
CA CYS A 96 -34.23 -14.92 14.53
C CYS A 96 -33.31 -14.22 15.53
N MET A 97 -32.19 -13.64 15.07
CA MET A 97 -31.12 -13.08 15.91
C MET A 97 -30.66 -14.07 17.00
N ARG A 98 -30.61 -15.37 16.66
CA ARG A 98 -30.22 -16.46 17.57
C ARG A 98 -29.34 -17.47 16.84
N PRO A 99 -28.36 -18.08 17.52
CA PRO A 99 -27.55 -19.12 16.92
C PRO A 99 -28.43 -20.35 16.60
N ILE A 100 -28.12 -21.00 15.48
CA ILE A 100 -28.76 -22.25 15.04
C ILE A 100 -27.67 -23.27 14.83
N SER A 101 -27.75 -24.39 15.56
CA SER A 101 -26.87 -25.55 15.40
C SER A 101 -27.65 -26.73 14.83
N VAL A 102 -27.02 -27.45 13.90
CA VAL A 102 -27.59 -28.65 13.29
C VAL A 102 -26.49 -29.70 13.17
N SER A 103 -26.79 -30.93 13.59
CA SER A 103 -25.87 -32.08 13.48
C SER A 103 -25.86 -32.71 12.09
N LEU A 104 -26.87 -32.42 11.28
CA LEU A 104 -26.99 -32.80 9.87
C LEU A 104 -27.71 -31.69 9.10
N ALA A 105 -26.97 -30.79 8.46
CA ALA A 105 -27.55 -29.63 7.78
C ALA A 105 -28.59 -30.02 6.71
N ALA A 106 -28.35 -31.10 5.96
CA ALA A 106 -29.22 -31.61 4.90
C ALA A 106 -30.62 -32.06 5.38
N SER A 107 -30.82 -32.29 6.68
CA SER A 107 -32.13 -32.66 7.23
C SER A 107 -32.94 -31.48 7.75
N HIS A 108 -32.41 -30.26 7.70
CA HIS A 108 -33.11 -29.06 8.15
C HIS A 108 -34.04 -28.50 7.08
N ALA A 109 -35.26 -28.12 7.45
CA ALA A 109 -36.29 -27.64 6.51
C ALA A 109 -35.89 -26.40 5.70
N SER A 110 -34.97 -25.59 6.26
CA SER A 110 -34.44 -24.38 5.62
C SER A 110 -33.09 -24.61 4.93
N TYR A 111 -32.60 -25.85 4.75
CA TYR A 111 -31.34 -26.11 4.07
C TYR A 111 -31.39 -25.65 2.60
N ARG A 112 -30.37 -24.92 2.16
CA ARG A 112 -30.22 -24.49 0.77
C ARG A 112 -28.86 -24.94 0.29
N HIS A 113 -28.87 -25.76 -0.75
CA HIS A 113 -27.66 -26.28 -1.38
C HIS A 113 -27.07 -25.25 -2.35
N PHE A 114 -25.75 -25.13 -2.35
CA PHE A 114 -24.99 -24.38 -3.33
C PHE A 114 -24.05 -25.34 -4.07
N ASP A 115 -24.39 -25.64 -5.33
CA ASP A 115 -23.67 -26.61 -6.18
C ASP A 115 -22.16 -26.32 -6.29
N SER A 116 -21.74 -25.07 -6.10
CA SER A 116 -20.35 -24.62 -6.21
C SER A 116 -19.46 -24.95 -5.00
N LEU A 117 -20.04 -25.29 -3.84
CA LEU A 117 -19.28 -25.37 -2.57
C LEU A 117 -19.00 -26.82 -2.11
N ASP A 118 -19.73 -27.80 -2.64
CA ASP A 118 -19.66 -29.22 -2.20
C ASP A 118 -19.73 -29.31 -0.65
N GLU A 119 -20.74 -28.61 -0.08
CA GLU A 119 -20.96 -28.43 1.37
C GLU A 119 -21.44 -29.71 2.07
N GLU A 120 -21.91 -30.71 1.32
CA GLU A 120 -22.44 -31.98 1.84
C GLU A 120 -21.40 -32.77 2.65
N ARG A 121 -20.11 -32.47 2.40
CA ARG A 121 -18.97 -33.04 3.11
C ARG A 121 -18.84 -32.55 4.56
N PHE A 122 -19.55 -31.49 4.94
CA PHE A 122 -19.47 -30.85 6.26
C PHE A 122 -20.87 -30.73 6.91
N PRO A 123 -21.46 -31.87 7.34
CA PRO A 123 -22.86 -31.92 7.76
C PRO A 123 -23.14 -31.24 9.10
N VAL A 124 -22.14 -31.09 9.98
CA VAL A 124 -22.30 -30.39 11.25
C VAL A 124 -22.15 -28.90 11.01
N PHE A 125 -23.17 -28.13 11.39
CA PHE A 125 -23.33 -26.74 11.00
C PHE A 125 -23.73 -25.90 12.20
N LEU A 126 -23.06 -24.76 12.39
CA LEU A 126 -23.42 -23.75 13.38
C LEU A 126 -23.41 -22.37 12.70
N ALA A 127 -24.58 -21.75 12.60
CA ALA A 127 -24.73 -20.36 12.18
C ALA A 127 -25.01 -19.47 13.39
N LEU A 128 -24.31 -18.35 13.46
CA LEU A 128 -24.48 -17.34 14.50
C LEU A 128 -24.70 -15.97 13.84
N PRO A 129 -25.67 -15.17 14.29
CA PRO A 129 -25.77 -13.79 13.84
C PRO A 129 -24.61 -12.97 14.41
N ILE A 130 -24.04 -12.10 13.59
CA ILE A 130 -23.09 -11.07 14.05
C ILE A 130 -23.91 -9.80 14.30
N LEU A 131 -24.09 -9.44 15.56
CA LEU A 131 -24.96 -8.34 15.96
C LEU A 131 -24.15 -7.06 16.24
N GLY A 132 -24.60 -5.94 15.66
CA GLY A 132 -24.13 -4.60 16.00
C GLY A 132 -25.17 -3.81 16.79
N PRO A 133 -24.89 -2.55 17.18
CA PRO A 133 -25.76 -1.72 18.00
C PRO A 133 -27.08 -1.33 17.33
N ARG A 134 -27.20 -1.50 16.00
CA ARG A 134 -28.37 -1.09 15.21
C ARG A 134 -29.08 -2.25 14.53
N GLY A 135 -28.64 -3.49 14.76
CA GLY A 135 -29.18 -4.67 14.09
C GLY A 135 -28.08 -5.63 13.64
N PRO A 136 -28.45 -6.69 12.89
CA PRO A 136 -27.48 -7.65 12.38
C PRO A 136 -26.54 -7.00 11.36
N LEU A 137 -25.26 -7.31 11.47
CA LEU A 137 -24.21 -6.92 10.53
C LEU A 137 -23.86 -8.05 9.56
N GLY A 138 -24.31 -9.27 9.84
CA GLY A 138 -23.89 -10.45 9.10
C GLY A 138 -24.12 -11.74 9.88
N ALA A 139 -23.42 -12.80 9.47
CA ALA A 139 -23.42 -14.10 10.12
C ALA A 139 -22.02 -14.73 10.15
N LEU A 140 -21.72 -15.48 11.20
CA LEU A 140 -20.59 -16.39 11.30
C LEU A 140 -21.12 -17.82 11.11
N VAL A 141 -20.48 -18.58 10.23
CA VAL A 141 -20.83 -19.98 9.97
C VAL A 141 -19.62 -20.85 10.23
N LEU A 142 -19.80 -21.89 11.03
CA LEU A 142 -18.79 -22.92 11.32
C LEU A 142 -19.32 -24.27 10.85
N GLN A 143 -18.52 -25.03 10.12
CA GLN A 143 -18.87 -26.38 9.69
C GLN A 143 -17.73 -27.36 9.91
N ARG A 144 -18.07 -28.62 10.13
CA ARG A 144 -17.09 -29.71 10.23
C ARG A 144 -17.61 -31.02 9.68
N ARG A 145 -16.68 -31.85 9.24
CA ARG A 145 -16.91 -33.20 8.71
C ARG A 145 -17.16 -34.21 9.82
N GLU A 146 -16.57 -33.99 10.99
CA GLU A 146 -16.79 -34.83 12.17
C GLU A 146 -18.25 -34.80 12.61
N GLN A 147 -18.85 -35.97 12.91
CA GLN A 147 -20.27 -36.08 13.28
C GLN A 147 -20.61 -35.59 14.69
N GLN A 148 -19.65 -35.05 15.43
CA GLN A 148 -19.94 -34.47 16.74
C GLN A 148 -20.59 -33.09 16.53
N ALA A 149 -21.72 -32.82 17.18
CA ALA A 149 -22.30 -31.47 17.21
C ALA A 149 -21.44 -30.51 18.05
N PHE A 150 -21.49 -29.20 17.76
CA PHE A 150 -20.90 -28.21 18.67
C PHE A 150 -21.61 -28.26 20.02
N ASP A 151 -20.84 -28.38 21.11
CA ASP A 151 -21.38 -28.39 22.46
C ASP A 151 -21.76 -26.98 22.94
N ASP A 152 -22.53 -26.91 24.04
CA ASP A 152 -23.03 -25.63 24.57
C ASP A 152 -21.88 -24.66 24.90
N THR A 153 -20.76 -25.18 25.42
CA THR A 153 -19.59 -24.35 25.75
C THR A 153 -18.95 -23.75 24.49
N ALA A 154 -18.85 -24.50 23.40
CA ALA A 154 -18.36 -24.00 22.13
C ALA A 154 -19.34 -22.98 21.51
N ILE A 155 -20.64 -23.20 21.62
CA ILE A 155 -21.66 -22.26 21.13
C ILE A 155 -21.57 -20.94 21.92
N GLU A 156 -21.50 -21.00 23.25
CA GLU A 156 -21.34 -19.82 24.11
C GLU A 156 -20.08 -19.02 23.76
N LEU A 157 -18.94 -19.71 23.57
CA LEU A 157 -17.70 -19.06 23.16
C LEU A 157 -17.83 -18.43 21.76
N ALA A 158 -18.46 -19.12 20.81
CA ALA A 158 -18.68 -18.59 19.46
C ALA A 158 -19.52 -17.32 19.49
N VAL A 159 -20.60 -17.30 20.29
CA VAL A 159 -21.41 -16.11 20.52
C VAL A 159 -20.57 -14.98 21.14
N ALA A 160 -19.73 -15.27 22.13
CA ALA A 160 -18.87 -14.25 22.72
C ALA A 160 -17.88 -13.65 21.70
N LEU A 161 -17.36 -14.49 20.79
CA LEU A 161 -16.42 -14.07 19.74
C LEU A 161 -17.08 -13.32 18.57
N THR A 162 -18.41 -13.34 18.42
CA THR A 162 -19.07 -12.51 17.40
C THR A 162 -18.95 -11.01 17.70
N ALA A 163 -18.85 -10.60 18.97
CA ALA A 163 -18.76 -9.18 19.34
C ALA A 163 -17.46 -8.50 18.84
N PRO A 164 -16.26 -9.10 19.01
CA PRO A 164 -15.05 -8.61 18.36
C PRO A 164 -15.18 -8.51 16.82
N ILE A 165 -15.81 -9.50 16.18
CA ILE A 165 -16.03 -9.49 14.72
C ILE A 165 -16.96 -8.34 14.32
N ALA A 166 -18.05 -8.13 15.06
CA ALA A 166 -18.96 -7.00 14.86
C ALA A 166 -18.21 -5.66 14.93
N ALA A 167 -17.30 -5.50 15.89
CA ALA A 167 -16.49 -4.29 16.01
C ALA A 167 -15.55 -4.06 14.81
N VAL A 168 -15.11 -5.11 14.12
CA VAL A 168 -14.33 -5.00 12.87
C VAL A 168 -15.22 -4.59 11.70
N LEU A 169 -16.37 -5.25 11.56
CA LEU A 169 -17.35 -4.94 10.51
C LEU A 169 -17.90 -3.51 10.65
N GLU A 170 -18.20 -3.05 11.85
CA GLU A 170 -18.66 -1.68 12.11
C GLU A 170 -17.61 -0.63 11.75
N ARG A 171 -16.34 -0.87 12.11
CA ARG A 171 -15.24 0.01 11.72
C ARG A 171 -15.17 0.12 10.20
N ALA A 172 -15.35 -0.98 9.49
CA ALA A 172 -15.40 -0.98 8.03
C ALA A 172 -16.63 -0.29 7.45
N SER A 173 -17.83 -0.55 7.97
CA SER A 173 -19.07 0.11 7.52
C SER A 173 -19.06 1.61 7.81
N LEU A 174 -18.45 2.06 8.90
CA LEU A 174 -18.20 3.49 9.17
C LEU A 174 -17.27 4.10 8.13
N VAL A 175 -16.19 3.39 7.79
CA VAL A 175 -15.26 3.80 6.72
C VAL A 175 -15.96 3.82 5.36
N GLU A 176 -16.81 2.85 5.06
CA GLU A 176 -17.59 2.77 3.83
C GLU A 176 -18.74 3.76 3.75
N ALA A 177 -19.40 4.07 4.86
CA ALA A 177 -20.41 5.13 4.95
C ALA A 177 -19.76 6.50 4.75
N LEU A 178 -18.57 6.74 5.31
CA LEU A 178 -17.74 7.91 4.99
C LEU A 178 -17.39 7.95 3.49
N ARG A 179 -17.05 6.80 2.88
CA ARG A 179 -16.79 6.68 1.43
C ARG A 179 -18.06 6.85 0.58
N ALA A 180 -19.22 6.41 1.04
CA ALA A 180 -20.50 6.46 0.34
C ALA A 180 -21.12 7.87 0.36
N GLN A 181 -21.01 8.58 1.48
CA GLN A 181 -21.31 10.02 1.55
C GLN A 181 -20.47 10.85 0.56
N HIS A 182 -19.32 10.32 0.15
CA HIS A 182 -18.41 10.93 -0.81
C HIS A 182 -18.57 10.41 -2.25
N ARG A 183 -19.39 9.36 -2.49
CA ARG A 183 -19.68 8.79 -3.83
C ARG A 183 -20.70 9.61 -4.62
N SER A 184 -21.55 10.40 -3.96
CA SER A 184 -22.54 11.29 -4.60
C SER A 184 -21.95 12.62 -5.11
N LEU A 185 -20.62 12.80 -5.01
CA LEU A 185 -19.94 14.03 -5.43
C LEU A 185 -19.27 13.85 -6.80
N PRO A 186 -19.37 14.86 -7.69
CA PRO A 186 -18.70 14.83 -8.99
C PRO A 186 -17.16 14.70 -8.85
N PRO A 187 -16.45 14.22 -9.89
CA PRO A 187 -14.99 14.20 -9.94
C PRO A 187 -14.43 15.60 -9.59
N GLY A 188 -13.42 15.69 -8.73
CA GLY A 188 -12.91 16.97 -8.18
C GLY A 188 -13.43 17.37 -6.79
N ARG A 189 -14.46 16.69 -6.25
CA ARG A 189 -14.96 16.90 -4.86
C ARG A 189 -14.96 15.65 -3.99
N ARG A 190 -14.52 14.52 -4.54
CA ARG A 190 -14.42 13.26 -3.83
C ARG A 190 -13.31 13.36 -2.81
N ARG A 191 -13.64 13.15 -1.54
CA ARG A 191 -12.64 13.07 -0.49
C ARG A 191 -12.41 11.61 -0.18
N VAL A 192 -11.19 11.14 -0.29
CA VAL A 192 -10.86 9.75 0.03
C VAL A 192 -9.51 9.70 0.71
N THR A 193 -9.42 8.87 1.74
CA THR A 193 -8.14 8.50 2.33
C THR A 193 -7.79 7.12 1.80
N LEU A 194 -6.67 7.06 1.08
CA LEU A 194 -6.05 5.85 0.60
C LEU A 194 -4.90 5.49 1.55
N SER A 195 -4.62 4.20 1.63
CA SER A 195 -3.52 3.67 2.44
C SER A 195 -2.49 3.01 1.53
N GLY A 196 -1.23 3.08 1.94
CA GLY A 196 -0.10 2.44 1.29
C GLY A 196 1.04 2.22 2.26
N ARG A 197 2.25 2.01 1.73
CA ARG A 197 3.48 1.74 2.47
C ARG A 197 4.40 2.95 2.38
N THR A 198 5.01 3.31 3.50
CA THR A 198 6.00 4.39 3.56
C THR A 198 7.34 3.96 3.01
N VAL A 199 7.94 4.79 2.16
CA VAL A 199 9.35 4.64 1.73
C VAL A 199 10.20 5.79 2.29
N VAL A 200 9.75 7.03 2.08
CA VAL A 200 10.40 8.23 2.61
C VAL A 200 9.41 8.93 3.53
N ARG A 201 9.78 9.11 4.80
CA ARG A 201 8.94 9.76 5.81
C ARG A 201 8.75 11.25 5.56
N GLY A 202 7.73 11.81 6.21
CA GLY A 202 7.37 13.22 6.13
C GLY A 202 5.94 13.44 5.64
N ARG A 203 5.52 14.69 5.67
CA ARG A 203 4.14 15.10 5.33
C ARG A 203 4.18 16.29 4.40
N ALA A 204 3.38 16.23 3.34
CA ALA A 204 3.28 17.32 2.38
C ALA A 204 1.92 17.36 1.69
N PHE A 205 1.62 18.49 1.04
CA PHE A 205 0.43 18.62 0.22
C PHE A 205 0.72 19.43 -1.04
N GLY A 206 0.02 19.12 -2.12
CA GLY A 206 0.18 19.77 -3.41
C GLY A 206 -0.92 19.33 -4.38
N ARG A 207 -0.82 19.76 -5.62
CA ARG A 207 -1.70 19.27 -6.68
C ARG A 207 -1.15 17.96 -7.24
N ALA A 208 -2.01 16.97 -7.41
CA ALA A 208 -1.66 15.73 -8.10
C ALA A 208 -1.17 16.06 -9.51
N TRP A 209 -0.05 15.46 -9.88
CA TRP A 209 0.51 15.49 -11.21
C TRP A 209 0.81 14.06 -11.63
N ALA A 210 0.08 13.57 -12.62
CA ALA A 210 0.30 12.22 -13.11
C ALA A 210 1.70 12.11 -13.76
N LEU A 211 2.48 11.10 -13.38
CA LEU A 211 3.72 10.75 -14.07
C LEU A 211 3.36 10.29 -15.48
N ARG A 212 3.72 11.10 -16.47
CA ARG A 212 3.49 10.82 -17.88
C ARG A 212 4.80 10.44 -18.54
N ARG A 213 4.80 9.36 -19.30
CA ARG A 213 5.87 9.08 -20.26
C ARG A 213 5.38 9.48 -21.63
N PRO A 214 5.93 10.53 -22.25
CA PRO A 214 5.57 10.86 -23.61
C PRO A 214 5.90 9.64 -24.48
N ALA A 215 4.90 9.13 -25.20
CA ALA A 215 5.17 8.13 -26.21
C ALA A 215 6.17 8.76 -27.21
N PRO A 216 7.25 8.06 -27.57
CA PRO A 216 8.15 8.58 -28.61
C PRO A 216 7.31 8.85 -29.84
N ASP A 217 7.31 10.11 -30.29
CA ASP A 217 6.45 10.55 -31.36
C ASP A 217 6.77 9.75 -32.63
N ARG A 218 5.87 8.82 -33.00
CA ARG A 218 5.99 8.02 -34.23
C ARG A 218 5.86 8.91 -35.47
N ALA A 219 5.27 10.11 -35.35
CA ALA A 219 4.99 11.00 -36.47
C ALA A 219 6.14 11.97 -36.81
N ALA A 220 7.12 12.15 -35.93
CA ALA A 220 8.28 13.03 -36.16
C ALA A 220 9.29 12.48 -37.19
N ALA A 221 9.03 11.32 -37.80
CA ALA A 221 9.84 10.72 -38.86
C ALA A 221 9.78 11.49 -40.21
N ALA A 222 9.05 12.62 -40.28
CA ALA A 222 8.80 13.33 -41.54
C ALA A 222 9.40 14.76 -41.64
N SER A 223 10.11 15.25 -40.63
CA SER A 223 10.83 16.54 -40.74
C SER A 223 12.28 16.31 -41.15
N ALA A 224 12.72 16.99 -42.21
CA ALA A 224 14.05 16.94 -42.84
C ALA A 224 15.18 16.42 -41.94
N SER A 225 15.93 15.41 -42.42
CA SER A 225 17.06 14.83 -41.70
C SER A 225 18.00 15.94 -41.22
N PRO A 226 18.06 16.20 -39.90
CA PRO A 226 18.96 17.21 -39.37
C PRO A 226 20.40 16.84 -39.71
N ALA A 227 21.26 17.84 -39.96
CA ALA A 227 22.66 17.58 -40.27
C ALA A 227 23.29 16.74 -39.14
N THR A 228 24.10 15.72 -39.49
CA THR A 228 24.71 14.77 -38.54
C THR A 228 25.40 15.47 -37.35
N GLU A 229 26.02 16.63 -37.60
CA GLU A 229 26.67 17.43 -36.57
C GLU A 229 25.67 17.98 -35.54
N SER A 230 24.50 18.44 -35.98
CA SER A 230 23.45 18.96 -35.08
C SER A 230 22.87 17.87 -34.17
N VAL A 231 22.74 16.63 -34.69
CA VAL A 231 22.29 15.46 -33.92
C VAL A 231 23.31 15.10 -32.85
N ARG A 232 24.60 15.07 -33.20
CA ARG A 232 25.69 14.79 -32.26
C ARG A 232 25.72 15.81 -31.12
N LEU A 233 25.65 17.09 -31.45
CA LEU A 233 25.64 18.18 -30.48
C LEU A 233 24.42 18.13 -29.54
N ALA A 234 23.24 17.77 -30.07
CA ALA A 234 22.04 17.58 -29.27
C ALA A 234 22.17 16.41 -28.28
N LEU A 235 22.72 15.28 -28.74
CA LEU A 235 22.99 14.12 -27.89
C LEU A 235 24.02 14.46 -26.80
N ASP A 236 25.12 15.12 -27.17
CA ASP A 236 26.16 15.55 -26.22
C ASP A 236 25.61 16.49 -25.14
N ARG A 237 24.74 17.41 -25.53
CA ARG A 237 24.06 18.30 -24.58
C ARG A 237 23.17 17.52 -23.62
N ALA A 238 22.36 16.58 -24.11
CA ALA A 238 21.48 15.77 -23.27
C ALA A 238 22.25 14.89 -22.29
N VAL A 239 23.33 14.23 -22.76
CA VAL A 239 24.22 13.43 -21.91
C VAL A 239 24.89 14.30 -20.84
N LEU A 240 25.39 15.48 -21.21
CA LEU A 240 25.99 16.41 -20.25
C LEU A 240 24.98 16.87 -19.19
N GLN A 241 23.74 17.17 -19.60
CA GLN A 241 22.66 17.55 -18.67
C GLN A 241 22.34 16.42 -17.69
N ALA A 242 22.19 15.18 -18.19
CA ALA A 242 21.96 14.01 -17.35
C ALA A 242 23.12 13.77 -16.36
N ARG A 243 24.38 13.88 -16.81
CA ARG A 243 25.57 13.73 -15.94
C ARG A 243 25.60 14.77 -14.84
N ARG A 244 25.30 16.03 -15.14
CA ARG A 244 25.24 17.11 -14.14
C ARG A 244 24.14 16.86 -13.10
N ALA A 245 22.96 16.44 -13.55
CA ALA A 245 21.85 16.10 -12.64
C ALA A 245 22.22 14.92 -11.73
N LEU A 246 22.78 13.83 -12.28
CA LEU A 246 23.25 12.69 -11.50
C LEU A 246 24.35 13.08 -10.50
N ALA A 247 25.30 13.93 -10.89
CA ALA A 247 26.33 14.41 -9.98
C ALA A 247 25.75 15.21 -8.80
N ALA A 248 24.74 16.05 -9.05
CA ALA A 248 24.05 16.79 -7.99
C ALA A 248 23.29 15.85 -7.04
N HIS A 249 22.59 14.84 -7.57
CA HIS A 249 21.94 13.83 -6.74
C HIS A 249 22.94 12.97 -5.96
N HIS A 250 24.09 12.66 -6.54
CA HIS A 250 25.16 11.92 -5.87
C HIS A 250 25.71 12.69 -4.68
N GLU A 251 26.01 13.98 -4.85
CA GLU A 251 26.52 14.77 -3.74
C GLU A 251 25.48 14.94 -2.64
N GLY A 252 24.22 15.25 -3.01
CA GLY A 252 23.13 15.30 -2.03
C GLY A 252 22.81 13.96 -1.37
N ALA A 253 23.13 12.82 -2.00
CA ALA A 253 23.00 11.50 -1.39
C ALA A 253 24.06 11.27 -0.31
N LYS A 254 25.33 11.66 -0.57
CA LYS A 254 26.41 11.59 0.41
C LYS A 254 26.12 12.43 1.64
N GLU A 255 25.68 13.66 1.45
CA GLU A 255 25.32 14.57 2.55
C GLU A 255 24.22 13.98 3.47
N ARG A 256 23.31 13.20 2.89
CA ARG A 256 22.22 12.52 3.60
C ARG A 256 22.57 11.11 4.10
N GLY A 257 23.79 10.63 3.84
CA GLY A 257 24.22 9.27 4.20
C GLY A 257 23.44 8.15 3.49
N LEU A 258 22.96 8.41 2.26
CA LEU A 258 22.26 7.42 1.45
C LEU A 258 23.24 6.54 0.65
N ASP A 259 22.75 5.40 0.17
CA ASP A 259 23.52 4.53 -0.70
C ASP A 259 23.86 5.22 -2.03
N THR A 260 25.16 5.22 -2.38
CA THR A 260 25.69 5.82 -3.60
C THR A 260 26.08 4.78 -4.65
N ALA A 261 25.87 3.49 -4.40
CA ALA A 261 26.30 2.40 -5.28
C ALA A 261 25.70 2.49 -6.69
N LEU A 262 24.50 3.10 -6.84
CA LEU A 262 23.87 3.24 -8.15
C LEU A 262 24.62 4.19 -9.10
N PHE A 263 25.37 5.19 -8.60
CA PHE A 263 25.85 6.28 -9.46
C PHE A 263 26.98 5.86 -10.40
N GLY A 264 27.90 5.01 -9.94
CA GLY A 264 29.00 4.51 -10.77
C GLY A 264 28.51 3.75 -12.02
N PRO A 265 27.63 2.75 -11.87
CA PRO A 265 26.99 2.06 -12.98
C PRO A 265 26.26 3.00 -13.95
N LEU A 266 25.56 4.04 -13.46
CA LEU A 266 24.86 5.00 -14.31
C LEU A 266 25.80 5.87 -15.14
N GLN A 267 26.90 6.35 -14.53
CA GLN A 267 27.93 7.10 -15.25
C GLN A 267 28.56 6.27 -16.37
N SER A 268 28.86 5.00 -16.08
CA SER A 268 29.38 4.06 -17.08
C SER A 268 28.44 3.85 -18.27
N ILE A 269 27.11 3.83 -18.06
CA ILE A 269 26.15 3.71 -19.17
C ILE A 269 26.16 4.97 -20.04
N LEU A 270 26.18 6.15 -19.41
CA LEU A 270 26.16 7.43 -20.13
C LEU A 270 27.43 7.69 -20.95
N GLU A 271 28.55 7.07 -20.58
CA GLU A 271 29.84 7.15 -21.28
C GLU A 271 30.07 6.00 -22.27
N ASP A 272 29.12 5.06 -22.40
CA ASP A 272 29.26 3.90 -23.28
C ASP A 272 29.24 4.32 -24.78
N ALA A 273 30.38 4.15 -25.44
CA ALA A 273 30.55 4.44 -26.86
C ALA A 273 29.58 3.64 -27.75
N ARG A 274 29.22 2.40 -27.38
CA ARG A 274 28.32 1.54 -28.16
C ARG A 274 26.90 2.07 -28.14
N LEU A 275 26.44 2.60 -27.00
CA LEU A 275 25.12 3.22 -26.89
C LEU A 275 25.05 4.46 -27.78
N ARG A 276 26.11 5.27 -27.78
CA ARG A 276 26.25 6.43 -28.66
C ARG A 276 26.23 6.04 -30.14
N GLU A 277 27.06 5.09 -30.55
CA GLU A 277 27.15 4.61 -31.93
C GLU A 277 25.81 4.07 -32.43
N ARG A 278 25.13 3.23 -31.64
CA ARG A 278 23.80 2.69 -31.99
C ARG A 278 22.75 3.78 -32.15
N THR A 279 22.76 4.78 -31.26
CA THR A 279 21.82 5.91 -31.33
C THR A 279 22.05 6.73 -32.61
N LEU A 280 23.31 7.03 -32.94
CA LEU A 280 23.66 7.76 -34.16
C LEU A 280 23.31 6.98 -35.44
N ALA A 281 23.58 5.67 -35.47
CA ALA A 281 23.21 4.81 -36.60
C ALA A 281 21.69 4.76 -36.84
N GLY A 282 20.90 4.79 -35.76
CA GLY A 282 19.44 4.92 -35.85
C GLY A 282 19.00 6.24 -36.50
N CYS A 283 19.72 7.34 -36.21
CA CYS A 283 19.46 8.65 -36.82
C CYS A 283 19.89 8.69 -38.30
N ASP A 284 21.01 8.06 -38.65
CA ASP A 284 21.48 7.92 -40.04
C ASP A 284 20.47 7.13 -40.89
N SER A 285 19.67 6.26 -40.26
CA SER A 285 18.57 5.52 -40.88
C SER A 285 17.28 6.33 -41.03
N GLY A 286 17.31 7.64 -40.76
CA GLY A 286 16.17 8.56 -40.94
C GLY A 286 15.26 8.73 -39.72
N HIS A 287 15.61 8.17 -38.56
CA HIS A 287 14.81 8.35 -37.33
C HIS A 287 15.20 9.63 -36.59
N SER A 288 14.26 10.20 -35.83
CA SER A 288 14.58 11.29 -34.90
C SER A 288 15.49 10.80 -33.76
N LEU A 289 16.29 11.70 -33.19
CA LEU A 289 17.20 11.37 -32.10
C LEU A 289 16.46 10.80 -30.88
N ALA A 290 15.30 11.36 -30.52
CA ALA A 290 14.47 10.85 -29.43
C ALA A 290 13.97 9.42 -29.71
N HIS A 291 13.55 9.13 -30.95
CA HIS A 291 13.14 7.78 -31.34
C HIS A 291 14.32 6.80 -31.31
N ALA A 292 15.48 7.19 -31.85
CA ALA A 292 16.67 6.35 -31.88
C ALA A 292 17.14 5.97 -30.46
N LEU A 293 17.07 6.90 -29.51
CA LEU A 293 17.36 6.63 -28.09
C LEU A 293 16.41 5.59 -27.50
N VAL A 294 15.09 5.79 -27.62
CA VAL A 294 14.10 4.86 -27.06
C VAL A 294 14.22 3.48 -27.70
N THR A 295 14.47 3.40 -29.01
CA THR A 295 14.69 2.14 -29.72
C THR A 295 15.96 1.44 -29.23
N ALA A 296 17.07 2.16 -29.08
CA ALA A 296 18.33 1.58 -28.60
C ALA A 296 18.20 0.97 -27.19
N GLY A 297 17.47 1.65 -26.29
CA GLY A 297 17.16 1.18 -24.94
C GLY A 297 16.23 -0.03 -24.93
N SER A 298 15.14 0.02 -25.69
CA SER A 298 14.18 -1.08 -25.81
C SER A 298 14.82 -2.35 -26.39
N GLU A 299 15.72 -2.20 -27.36
CA GLU A 299 16.49 -3.32 -27.91
C GLU A 299 17.47 -3.93 -26.89
N ALA A 300 18.10 -3.12 -26.05
CA ALA A 300 18.96 -3.61 -24.97
C ALA A 300 18.14 -4.45 -23.98
N ALA A 301 16.96 -3.95 -23.56
CA ALA A 301 16.02 -4.69 -22.72
C ALA A 301 15.60 -6.02 -23.35
N ARG A 302 15.18 -6.02 -24.61
CA ARG A 302 14.78 -7.24 -25.35
C ARG A 302 15.91 -8.24 -25.52
N ALA A 303 17.16 -7.77 -25.69
CA ALA A 303 18.31 -8.65 -25.82
C ALA A 303 18.64 -9.37 -24.51
N ALA A 304 18.55 -8.67 -23.38
CA ALA A 304 18.78 -9.26 -22.06
C ALA A 304 17.69 -10.25 -21.64
N THR A 305 16.44 -10.07 -22.05
CA THR A 305 15.38 -11.06 -21.79
C THR A 305 15.70 -12.43 -22.41
N ARG A 306 16.49 -12.47 -23.50
CA ARG A 306 16.90 -13.72 -24.15
C ARG A 306 18.06 -14.44 -23.44
N SER A 307 18.88 -13.73 -22.67
CA SER A 307 20.00 -14.35 -21.93
C SER A 307 19.56 -14.93 -20.59
N GLY A 308 18.51 -14.39 -19.97
CA GLY A 308 17.90 -14.91 -18.73
C GLY A 308 18.69 -14.66 -17.44
N GLU A 309 19.85 -14.01 -17.50
CA GLU A 309 20.66 -13.66 -16.33
C GLU A 309 20.12 -12.41 -15.62
N SER A 310 19.89 -12.50 -14.30
CA SER A 310 19.28 -11.43 -13.48
C SER A 310 20.04 -10.09 -13.59
N TYR A 311 21.38 -10.13 -13.50
CA TYR A 311 22.22 -8.93 -13.62
C TYR A 311 22.12 -8.26 -15.00
N ALA A 312 22.09 -9.05 -16.07
CA ALA A 312 21.96 -8.54 -17.43
C ALA A 312 20.60 -7.86 -17.65
N LEU A 313 19.53 -8.42 -17.07
CA LEU A 313 18.19 -7.87 -17.15
C LEU A 313 18.07 -6.52 -16.41
N GLU A 314 18.57 -6.44 -15.18
CA GLU A 314 18.59 -5.21 -14.38
C GLU A 314 19.39 -4.09 -15.08
N ARG A 315 20.57 -4.45 -15.62
CA ARG A 315 21.40 -3.53 -16.40
C ARG A 315 20.66 -3.03 -17.65
N ALA A 316 19.95 -3.90 -18.35
CA ALA A 316 19.22 -3.53 -19.55
C ALA A 316 18.00 -2.64 -19.27
N HIS A 317 17.28 -2.87 -18.17
CA HIS A 317 16.22 -1.96 -17.71
C HIS A 317 16.78 -0.58 -17.37
N THR A 318 17.93 -0.54 -16.69
CA THR A 318 18.64 0.71 -16.37
C THR A 318 19.02 1.49 -17.63
N ILE A 319 19.54 0.80 -18.66
CA ILE A 319 19.84 1.40 -19.96
C ILE A 319 18.57 1.95 -20.60
N ASN A 320 17.48 1.19 -20.61
CA ASN A 320 16.20 1.63 -21.17
C ASN A 320 15.68 2.90 -20.47
N ASP A 321 15.70 2.93 -19.14
CA ASP A 321 15.26 4.10 -18.37
C ASP A 321 16.10 5.35 -18.65
N LEU A 322 17.43 5.21 -18.77
CA LEU A 322 18.31 6.32 -19.15
C LEU A 322 18.04 6.80 -20.58
N CYS A 323 17.80 5.87 -21.52
CA CYS A 323 17.45 6.21 -22.90
C CYS A 323 16.14 7.00 -22.98
N GLU A 324 15.11 6.60 -22.22
CA GLU A 324 13.86 7.34 -22.13
C GLU A 324 14.07 8.75 -21.54
N ALA A 325 14.90 8.86 -20.50
CA ALA A 325 15.24 10.16 -19.91
C ALA A 325 15.96 11.07 -20.92
N LEU A 326 16.99 10.54 -21.60
CA LEU A 326 17.73 11.27 -22.63
C LEU A 326 16.82 11.68 -23.80
N ALA A 327 15.89 10.82 -24.22
CA ALA A 327 14.95 11.15 -25.29
C ALA A 327 14.05 12.34 -24.92
N ALA A 328 13.60 12.42 -23.67
CA ALA A 328 12.85 13.58 -23.18
C ALA A 328 13.71 14.83 -23.00
N LEU A 329 14.98 14.70 -22.62
CA LEU A 329 15.92 15.83 -22.54
C LEU A 329 16.30 16.40 -23.92
N VAL A 330 16.29 15.58 -24.95
CA VAL A 330 16.48 16.00 -26.35
C VAL A 330 15.20 16.65 -26.91
N SER A 331 14.05 16.13 -26.53
CA SER A 331 12.74 16.71 -26.84
C SER A 331 12.49 17.94 -25.97
N ASP A 332 11.40 18.69 -26.20
CA ASP A 332 11.06 19.81 -25.31
C ASP A 332 10.64 19.30 -23.92
N PRO A 333 11.45 19.51 -22.86
CA PRO A 333 11.17 18.98 -21.53
C PRO A 333 9.96 19.67 -20.88
N ALA A 334 9.58 20.88 -21.33
CA ALA A 334 8.50 21.66 -20.72
C ALA A 334 7.14 20.95 -20.76
N LEU A 335 6.94 20.03 -21.71
CA LEU A 335 5.70 19.26 -21.84
C LEU A 335 5.55 18.13 -20.81
N THR A 336 6.63 17.79 -20.09
CA THR A 336 6.62 16.65 -19.16
C THR A 336 7.14 16.98 -17.75
N GLU A 337 7.72 18.16 -17.56
CA GLU A 337 8.16 18.62 -16.25
C GLU A 337 6.95 18.87 -15.33
N ALA A 338 7.03 18.33 -14.11
CA ALA A 338 6.02 18.60 -13.09
C ALA A 338 6.14 20.05 -12.59
N PRO A 339 5.01 20.74 -12.33
CA PRO A 339 5.04 22.09 -11.79
C PRO A 339 5.59 22.10 -10.36
N ALA A 340 6.20 23.22 -9.97
CA ALA A 340 6.73 23.40 -8.62
C ALA A 340 5.65 23.15 -7.55
N GLY A 341 5.96 22.32 -6.56
CA GLY A 341 5.02 21.99 -5.49
C GLY A 341 3.97 20.93 -5.83
N ALA A 342 4.11 20.22 -6.94
CA ALA A 342 3.26 19.09 -7.30
C ALA A 342 3.49 17.87 -6.38
N VAL A 343 2.45 17.03 -6.29
CA VAL A 343 2.54 15.66 -5.78
C VAL A 343 2.58 14.74 -6.99
N LEU A 344 3.67 13.99 -7.18
CA LEU A 344 3.79 13.06 -8.30
C LEU A 344 2.99 11.80 -8.01
N VAL A 345 2.20 11.37 -9.00
CA VAL A 345 1.28 10.23 -8.88
C VAL A 345 1.52 9.30 -10.06
N GLY A 346 1.90 8.04 -9.81
CA GLY A 346 2.20 7.08 -10.89
C GLY A 346 2.12 5.63 -10.41
N ASP A 347 2.26 4.66 -11.31
CA ASP A 347 2.36 3.25 -10.87
C ASP A 347 3.75 2.94 -10.32
N ARG A 348 4.79 3.46 -10.97
CA ARG A 348 6.20 3.25 -10.64
C ARG A 348 7.03 4.50 -10.87
N ILE A 349 8.22 4.52 -10.28
CA ILE A 349 9.27 5.50 -10.60
C ILE A 349 10.42 4.84 -11.31
N THR A 350 11.09 5.58 -12.20
CA THR A 350 12.39 5.17 -12.74
C THR A 350 13.36 6.35 -12.83
N LEU A 351 14.52 6.15 -13.46
CA LEU A 351 15.51 7.22 -13.67
C LEU A 351 14.96 8.37 -14.52
N TYR A 352 13.99 8.09 -15.39
CA TYR A 352 13.22 9.11 -16.09
C TYR A 352 12.64 10.13 -15.11
N ASP A 353 11.99 9.63 -14.05
CA ASP A 353 11.30 10.47 -13.08
C ASP A 353 12.28 11.23 -12.19
N LEU A 354 13.45 10.66 -11.91
CA LEU A 354 14.52 11.38 -11.20
C LEU A 354 15.07 12.55 -12.02
N LEU A 355 15.34 12.33 -13.32
CA LEU A 355 16.05 13.28 -14.18
C LEU A 355 15.15 14.32 -14.85
N VAL A 356 13.89 13.96 -15.11
CA VAL A 356 12.93 14.77 -15.88
C VAL A 356 11.77 15.19 -14.98
N SER A 357 10.89 14.25 -14.59
CA SER A 357 9.65 14.55 -13.87
C SER A 357 9.87 15.25 -12.52
N GLY A 358 10.92 14.85 -11.79
CA GLY A 358 11.26 15.28 -10.44
C GLY A 358 12.20 16.48 -10.36
N ARG A 359 12.57 17.08 -11.49
CA ARG A 359 13.54 18.18 -11.57
C ARG A 359 13.18 19.39 -10.71
N HIS A 360 11.88 19.67 -10.56
CA HIS A 360 11.36 20.79 -9.77
C HIS A 360 11.07 20.44 -8.30
N GLN A 361 11.70 19.39 -7.76
CA GLN A 361 11.56 18.95 -6.37
C GLN A 361 10.09 18.76 -5.96
N PRO A 362 9.50 17.61 -6.28
CA PRO A 362 8.11 17.37 -5.93
C PRO A 362 7.91 17.42 -4.42
N ARG A 363 6.71 17.83 -4.00
CA ARG A 363 6.38 17.89 -2.57
C ARG A 363 6.12 16.53 -1.95
N ALA A 364 5.65 15.58 -2.75
CA ALA A 364 5.46 14.20 -2.35
C ALA A 364 5.39 13.30 -3.58
N LEU A 365 5.52 12.00 -3.35
CA LEU A 365 5.42 10.94 -4.33
C LEU A 365 4.40 9.89 -3.86
N VAL A 366 3.48 9.51 -4.75
CA VAL A 366 2.48 8.47 -4.49
C VAL A 366 2.53 7.43 -5.61
N LEU A 367 2.79 6.17 -5.25
CA LEU A 367 2.90 5.07 -6.20
C LEU A 367 1.83 4.00 -6.02
N GLY A 368 1.32 3.51 -7.15
CA GLY A 368 0.38 2.40 -7.22
C GLY A 368 1.04 1.07 -6.87
N ASP A 369 2.18 0.77 -7.51
CA ASP A 369 2.93 -0.45 -7.26
C ASP A 369 3.62 -0.39 -5.89
N ALA A 370 3.65 -1.52 -5.20
CA ALA A 370 4.44 -1.65 -3.98
C ALA A 370 5.93 -1.77 -4.33
N VAL A 371 6.77 -0.98 -3.65
CA VAL A 371 8.22 -1.01 -3.87
C VAL A 371 8.85 -2.10 -2.99
N HIS A 372 9.57 -3.02 -3.62
CA HIS A 372 10.19 -4.18 -2.97
C HIS A 372 11.68 -4.31 -3.28
N ASP A 373 12.16 -3.63 -4.31
CA ASP A 373 13.55 -3.70 -4.77
C ASP A 373 14.38 -2.51 -4.25
N ALA A 374 15.69 -2.76 -4.09
CA ALA A 374 16.63 -1.75 -3.61
C ALA A 374 16.78 -0.56 -4.59
N PRO A 375 16.91 -0.75 -5.91
CA PRO A 375 17.06 0.37 -6.85
C PRO A 375 15.89 1.37 -6.78
N THR A 376 14.65 0.90 -6.80
CA THR A 376 13.46 1.76 -6.74
C THR A 376 13.36 2.47 -5.38
N THR A 377 13.73 1.79 -4.28
CA THR A 377 13.81 2.42 -2.96
C THR A 377 14.81 3.58 -2.96
N THR A 378 16.00 3.36 -3.51
CA THR A 378 17.04 4.39 -3.62
C THR A 378 16.59 5.55 -4.50
N LEU A 379 15.90 5.30 -5.63
CA LEU A 379 15.33 6.37 -6.46
C LEU A 379 14.35 7.25 -5.69
N ALA A 380 13.43 6.66 -4.92
CA ALA A 380 12.50 7.41 -4.09
C ALA A 380 13.23 8.28 -3.04
N GLN A 381 14.26 7.72 -2.39
CA GLN A 381 15.09 8.45 -1.45
C GLN A 381 15.86 9.60 -2.13
N LEU A 382 16.37 9.40 -3.34
CA LEU A 382 17.10 10.42 -4.10
C LEU A 382 16.22 11.60 -4.49
N ILE A 383 14.96 11.36 -4.85
CA ILE A 383 13.96 12.42 -5.09
C ILE A 383 13.78 13.28 -3.83
N GLY A 384 13.89 12.68 -2.63
CA GLY A 384 13.92 13.42 -1.36
C GLY A 384 12.56 13.95 -0.91
N ALA A 385 11.47 13.44 -1.48
CA ALA A 385 10.11 13.82 -1.14
C ALA A 385 9.42 12.72 -0.30
N PRO A 386 8.51 13.07 0.64
CA PRO A 386 7.65 12.12 1.32
C PRO A 386 6.97 11.16 0.33
N THR A 387 7.13 9.85 0.55
CA THR A 387 6.78 8.83 -0.44
C THR A 387 5.91 7.73 0.16
N VAL A 388 4.74 7.50 -0.45
CA VAL A 388 3.83 6.38 -0.14
C VAL A 388 3.65 5.51 -1.39
N THR A 389 3.79 4.20 -1.28
CA THR A 389 3.73 3.23 -2.38
C THR A 389 2.69 2.14 -2.12
N GLY A 390 2.38 1.28 -3.08
CA GLY A 390 1.37 0.22 -2.89
C GLY A 390 -0.05 0.76 -2.69
N VAL A 391 -0.37 1.90 -3.30
CA VAL A 391 -1.71 2.52 -3.19
C VAL A 391 -2.63 1.92 -4.25
N ASN A 392 -3.46 0.97 -3.83
CA ASN A 392 -4.32 0.22 -4.73
C ASN A 392 -5.32 1.12 -5.49
N ASN A 393 -5.44 0.89 -6.80
CA ASN A 393 -6.34 1.62 -7.70
C ASN A 393 -6.12 3.15 -7.69
N LEU A 394 -4.87 3.60 -7.60
CA LEU A 394 -4.49 5.01 -7.47
C LEU A 394 -5.24 5.96 -8.42
N PHE A 395 -5.22 5.67 -9.72
CA PHE A 395 -5.86 6.50 -10.75
C PHE A 395 -7.39 6.46 -10.76
N ARG A 396 -8.02 5.50 -10.06
CA ARG A 396 -9.48 5.52 -9.85
C ARG A 396 -9.89 6.64 -8.90
N TRP A 397 -8.98 7.01 -8.01
CA TRP A 397 -9.25 7.91 -6.88
C TRP A 397 -8.64 9.29 -7.03
N ILE A 398 -7.51 9.42 -7.73
CA ILE A 398 -6.78 10.67 -7.91
C ILE A 398 -6.82 11.09 -9.37
N SER A 399 -7.33 12.29 -9.63
CA SER A 399 -7.27 12.94 -10.94
C SER A 399 -6.20 14.03 -10.98
N ASP A 400 -5.69 14.30 -12.18
CA ASP A 400 -4.70 15.33 -12.43
C ASP A 400 -5.21 16.71 -11.94
N GLY A 401 -4.36 17.45 -11.21
CA GLY A 401 -4.69 18.76 -10.65
C GLY A 401 -5.46 18.77 -9.33
N GLU A 402 -5.96 17.63 -8.83
CA GLU A 402 -6.65 17.55 -7.53
C GLU A 402 -5.70 17.84 -6.36
N MET A 403 -6.21 18.39 -5.26
CA MET A 403 -5.38 18.61 -4.08
C MET A 403 -5.16 17.28 -3.36
N VAL A 404 -3.92 16.94 -3.05
CA VAL A 404 -3.55 15.73 -2.33
C VAL A 404 -2.67 16.08 -1.15
N LEU A 405 -2.99 15.52 0.02
CA LEU A 405 -2.14 15.52 1.19
C LEU A 405 -1.57 14.13 1.38
N VAL A 406 -0.25 14.04 1.42
CA VAL A 406 0.50 12.81 1.65
C VAL A 406 1.06 12.86 3.06
N ASP A 407 0.69 11.88 3.87
CA ASP A 407 1.20 11.65 5.22
C ASP A 407 2.01 10.35 5.18
N ALA A 408 3.26 10.48 4.75
CA ALA A 408 4.15 9.33 4.64
C ALA A 408 4.66 8.87 6.00
N ASP A 409 4.49 9.61 7.09
CA ASP A 409 4.79 9.09 8.43
C ASP A 409 3.87 7.93 8.81
N HIS A 410 2.64 7.94 8.28
CA HIS A 410 1.60 6.95 8.58
C HIS A 410 1.14 6.15 7.34
N GLY A 411 1.73 6.38 6.17
CA GLY A 411 1.37 5.68 4.93
C GLY A 411 -0.01 6.06 4.37
N LEU A 412 -0.46 7.29 4.58
CA LEU A 412 -1.80 7.75 4.18
C LEU A 412 -1.75 8.80 3.07
N VAL A 413 -2.68 8.70 2.11
CA VAL A 413 -2.84 9.66 1.01
C VAL A 413 -4.28 10.17 1.01
N ARG A 414 -4.47 11.46 1.21
CA ARG A 414 -5.78 12.10 1.34
C ARG A 414 -6.04 12.97 0.12
N VAL A 415 -7.03 12.58 -0.68
CA VAL A 415 -7.49 13.32 -1.85
C VAL A 415 -8.52 14.36 -1.43
N ASN A 416 -8.41 15.56 -1.97
CA ASN A 416 -9.20 16.75 -1.65
C ASN A 416 -9.29 17.00 -0.12
N PRO A 417 -8.14 17.17 0.57
CA PRO A 417 -8.10 17.39 2.01
C PRO A 417 -8.87 18.66 2.41
N THR A 418 -9.39 18.68 3.63
CA THR A 418 -10.12 19.86 4.14
C THR A 418 -9.16 21.02 4.40
N ARG A 419 -9.70 22.24 4.49
CA ARG A 419 -8.90 23.41 4.91
C ARG A 419 -8.27 23.22 6.29
N LEU A 420 -8.94 22.47 7.18
CA LEU A 420 -8.43 22.16 8.51
C LEU A 420 -7.22 21.24 8.44
N ASP A 421 -7.25 20.22 7.59
CA ASP A 421 -6.11 19.31 7.38
C ASP A 421 -4.87 20.06 6.87
N ILE A 422 -5.08 20.97 5.90
CA ILE A 422 -4.01 21.81 5.35
C ILE A 422 -3.49 22.78 6.41
N ALA A 423 -4.38 23.37 7.22
CA ALA A 423 -4.00 24.28 8.29
C ALA A 423 -3.20 23.58 9.39
N ALA A 424 -3.63 22.39 9.82
CA ALA A 424 -2.95 21.57 10.82
C ALA A 424 -1.53 21.20 10.38
N LEU A 425 -1.36 20.76 9.13
CA LEU A 425 -0.05 20.46 8.57
C LEU A 425 0.85 21.71 8.51
N ARG A 426 0.32 22.85 8.07
CA ARG A 426 1.07 24.12 8.05
C ARG A 426 1.50 24.57 9.45
N GLN A 427 0.64 24.39 10.45
CA GLN A 427 0.98 24.71 11.84
C GLN A 427 2.09 23.80 12.36
N GLN A 428 2.01 22.50 12.11
CA GLN A 428 3.04 21.55 12.51
C GLN A 428 4.39 21.84 11.81
N GLN A 429 4.38 22.17 10.52
CA GLN A 429 5.59 22.57 9.80
C GLN A 429 6.20 23.87 10.35
N ARG A 430 5.38 24.83 10.80
CA ARG A 430 5.86 26.06 11.46
C ARG A 430 6.46 25.78 12.83
N GLN A 431 5.86 24.89 13.62
CA GLN A 431 6.39 24.47 14.92
C GLN A 431 7.71 23.72 14.75
N ALA A 432 7.77 22.75 13.83
CA ALA A 432 9.00 22.03 13.53
C ALA A 432 10.10 22.93 12.94
N GLY A 433 9.73 23.95 12.14
CA GLY A 433 10.66 24.96 11.65
C GLY A 433 11.14 25.92 12.74
N GLY A 434 10.26 26.34 13.64
CA GLY A 434 10.59 27.19 14.79
C GLY A 434 11.42 26.47 15.86
N GLU A 435 11.20 25.18 16.06
CA GLU A 435 12.04 24.33 16.92
C GLU A 435 13.42 24.09 16.30
N ARG A 436 13.52 23.94 14.97
CA ARG A 436 14.81 23.91 14.27
C ARG A 436 15.57 25.23 14.41
N ASP A 437 14.90 26.37 14.24
CA ASP A 437 15.51 27.70 14.48
C ASP A 437 15.86 27.94 15.96
N ALA A 438 15.08 27.42 16.91
CA ALA A 438 15.38 27.51 18.33
C ALA A 438 16.54 26.58 18.76
N SER A 439 16.66 25.40 18.14
CA SER A 439 17.79 24.47 18.36
C SER A 439 19.10 24.93 17.72
N GLN A 440 19.03 25.86 16.75
CA GLN A 440 20.20 26.49 16.12
C GLN A 440 20.57 27.84 16.75
N ARG A 441 19.79 28.34 17.72
CA ARG A 441 20.24 29.43 18.58
C ARG A 441 21.13 28.83 19.66
N GLU A 442 22.42 29.12 19.59
CA GLU A 442 23.34 28.85 20.69
C GLU A 442 22.72 29.33 22.01
N PRO A 443 22.81 28.55 23.10
CA PRO A 443 22.34 29.00 24.39
C PRO A 443 23.13 30.26 24.77
N ILE A 444 22.41 31.37 24.95
CA ILE A 444 22.97 32.60 25.48
C ILE A 444 23.54 32.26 26.86
N PRO A 445 24.86 32.45 27.11
CA PRO A 445 25.40 32.21 28.43
C PRO A 445 24.99 33.35 29.38
N GLY A 446 24.37 32.99 30.50
CA GLY A 446 24.04 33.89 31.61
C GLY A 446 22.64 33.56 32.14
N VAL A 447 22.41 33.32 33.43
CA VAL A 447 23.07 33.87 34.62
C VAL A 447 22.95 32.81 35.73
N GLU A 448 24.02 32.66 36.51
CA GLU A 448 24.05 31.88 37.74
C GLU A 448 22.93 32.36 38.70
N GLY A 449 21.92 31.53 38.88
CA GLY A 449 20.98 31.60 39.98
C GLY A 449 21.15 30.34 40.81
N GLU A 450 21.70 30.51 42.02
CA GLU A 450 21.97 29.47 43.00
C GLU A 450 20.77 28.52 43.22
N GLY A 451 21.04 27.20 43.25
CA GLY A 451 20.03 26.20 43.56
C GLY A 451 20.47 24.75 43.30
N GLU A 452 21.24 24.21 44.25
CA GLU A 452 21.47 22.78 44.56
C GLU A 452 21.43 21.73 43.44
N THR A 453 22.62 21.28 43.03
CA THR A 453 22.84 20.05 42.27
C THR A 453 22.75 18.82 43.19
N ILE A 454 21.66 18.03 43.07
CA ILE A 454 21.61 16.66 43.61
C ILE A 454 22.15 15.70 42.56
N ALA A 455 23.34 15.15 42.82
CA ALA A 455 23.95 14.11 42.00
C ALA A 455 23.31 12.74 42.28
N ALA A 456 22.64 12.15 41.29
CA ALA A 456 22.23 10.75 41.31
C ALA A 456 23.15 9.93 40.39
N ARG A 457 24.01 9.16 41.03
CA ARG A 457 24.98 8.21 40.48
C ARG A 457 24.27 6.89 40.19
N VAL A 458 24.24 6.44 38.93
CA VAL A 458 23.79 5.09 38.56
C VAL A 458 25.01 4.25 38.20
N GLU A 459 25.34 3.32 39.11
CA GLU A 459 26.34 2.28 38.92
C GLU A 459 25.81 1.19 37.99
N ALA A 460 26.64 0.81 37.02
CA ALA A 460 26.46 -0.41 36.24
C ALA A 460 26.99 -1.62 37.04
N SER A 461 26.23 -2.71 37.07
CA SER A 461 26.72 -4.03 37.46
C SER A 461 26.11 -5.13 36.59
N ARG A 462 27.04 -5.79 35.88
CA ARG A 462 27.11 -7.18 35.39
C ARG A 462 26.01 -7.74 34.49
#